data_AF-A0A519T542-F1
#
_entry.id   AF-A0A519T542-F1
#
_cell.length_a   1.000
_cell.length_b   1.000
_cell.length_c   1.000
_cell.angle_alpha   90.00
_cell.angle_beta   90.00
_cell.angle_gamma   90.00
#
_symmetry.space_group_name_H-M   'P 1'
#
loop_
_entity.id
_entity.type
_entity.pdbx_description
1 polymer ?
#
loop_
_entity_poly.entity_id
_entity_poly.type
_entity_poly.pdbx_seq_one_letter_code
_entity_poly.pdbx_strand_id
1 'polypeptide(L)'
;MLEIPIINTSRHPLPEYQTAHSAGLDLRADLPEGPITLGSLERILVPTGLSIALPVGYEAQVRPSSGLALKHGIGIVNSPGTIDADYRGEIR
;
A
#
# COMPACT_ATOMS: atom_id res chain seq x y z
N MET A 1 -12.52 -12.42 -13.36
CA MET A 1 -11.76 -11.83 -12.24
C MET A 1 -10.43 -11.37 -12.82
N LEU A 2 -9.96 -10.17 -12.50
CA LEU A 2 -8.65 -9.71 -12.97
C LEU A 2 -7.58 -10.44 -12.15
N GLU A 3 -6.71 -11.20 -12.80
CA GLU A 3 -5.58 -11.83 -12.14
C GLU A 3 -4.38 -10.88 -12.21
N ILE A 4 -3.83 -10.52 -11.04
CA ILE A 4 -2.69 -9.63 -10.92
C ILE A 4 -1.53 -10.44 -10.32
N PRO A 5 -0.47 -10.72 -11.08
CA PRO A 5 0.74 -11.32 -10.53
C PRO A 5 1.32 -10.44 -9.41
N ILE A 6 1.68 -11.08 -8.30
CA ILE A 6 2.18 -10.42 -7.11
C ILE A 6 3.40 -11.17 -6.56
N ILE A 7 4.42 -10.41 -6.16
CA ILE A 7 5.55 -10.90 -5.37
C ILE A 7 5.40 -10.32 -3.98
N ASN A 8 5.48 -11.17 -2.96
CA ASN A 8 5.47 -10.78 -1.55
C ASN A 8 6.77 -11.24 -0.89
N THR A 9 7.64 -10.30 -0.55
CA THR A 9 8.88 -10.53 0.20
C THR A 9 8.73 -10.17 1.68
N SER A 10 7.57 -9.66 2.09
CA SER A 10 7.30 -9.31 3.49
C SER A 10 7.03 -10.55 4.34
N ARG A 11 6.96 -10.34 5.66
CA ARG A 11 6.50 -11.35 6.63
C ARG A 11 4.98 -11.44 6.77
N HIS A 12 4.22 -10.60 6.06
CA HIS A 12 2.75 -10.53 6.16
C HIS A 12 2.08 -11.43 5.11
N PRO A 13 0.87 -11.95 5.37
CA PRO A 13 0.06 -12.58 4.34
C PRO A 13 -0.28 -11.58 3.22
N LEU A 14 -0.65 -12.10 2.04
CA LEU A 14 -1.16 -11.26 0.96
C LEU A 14 -2.39 -10.46 1.43
N PRO A 15 -2.54 -9.19 0.98
CA PRO A 15 -3.75 -8.41 1.25
C PRO A 15 -5.00 -9.09 0.72
N GLU A 16 -6.10 -8.94 1.44
CA GLU A 16 -7.40 -9.50 1.07
C GLU A 16 -8.52 -8.48 1.27
N TYR A 17 -9.59 -8.62 0.49
CA TYR A 17 -10.78 -7.82 0.66
C TYR A 17 -11.50 -8.26 1.93
N GLN A 18 -11.62 -7.35 2.89
CA GLN A 18 -12.20 -7.68 4.19
C GLN A 18 -13.72 -7.97 4.12
N THR A 19 -14.40 -7.45 3.11
CA THR A 19 -15.82 -7.73 2.85
C THR A 19 -16.09 -7.85 1.35
N ALA A 20 -17.21 -8.47 0.98
CA ALA A 20 -17.61 -8.68 -0.41
C ALA A 20 -17.79 -7.39 -1.24
N HIS A 21 -17.94 -6.23 -0.58
CA HIS A 21 -18.13 -4.93 -1.24
C HIS A 21 -16.97 -3.96 -0.97
N SER A 22 -15.84 -4.45 -0.45
CA SER A 22 -14.66 -3.63 -0.24
C SER A 22 -14.07 -3.19 -1.58
N ALA A 23 -13.83 -1.88 -1.74
CA ALA A 23 -13.23 -1.33 -2.95
C ALA A 23 -11.70 -1.42 -2.97
N GLY A 24 -11.07 -1.57 -1.79
CA GLY A 24 -9.62 -1.61 -1.62
C GLY A 24 -9.16 -2.73 -0.70
N LEU A 25 -7.84 -2.91 -0.67
CA LEU A 25 -7.12 -3.88 0.14
C LEU A 25 -6.21 -3.11 1.10
N ASP A 26 -6.05 -3.60 2.32
CA ASP A 26 -5.14 -3.00 3.28
C ASP A 26 -3.69 -3.44 3.02
N LEU A 27 -2.80 -2.47 2.80
CA LEU A 27 -1.35 -2.71 2.75
C LEU A 27 -0.77 -2.63 4.16
N ARG A 28 0.20 -3.50 4.45
CA ARG A 28 0.89 -3.55 5.75
C ARG A 28 2.32 -3.06 5.59
N ALA A 29 2.79 -2.28 6.56
CA ALA A 29 4.18 -1.88 6.62
C ALA A 29 5.07 -3.11 6.92
N ASP A 30 6.09 -3.33 6.11
CA ASP A 30 7.10 -4.37 6.31
C ASP A 30 8.31 -3.80 7.05
N LEU A 31 8.26 -3.82 8.37
CA LEU A 31 9.27 -3.20 9.24
C LEU A 31 10.06 -4.27 10.01
N PRO A 32 11.03 -4.94 9.38
CA PRO A 32 11.76 -6.04 10.03
C PRO A 32 12.63 -5.59 11.21
N GLU A 33 13.07 -4.33 11.19
CA GLU A 33 13.94 -3.71 12.20
C GLU A 33 13.18 -3.13 13.40
N GLY A 34 11.84 -3.15 13.37
CA GLY A 34 10.98 -2.65 14.44
C GLY A 34 10.14 -1.42 14.04
N PRO A 35 9.34 -0.88 14.98
CA PRO A 35 8.41 0.20 14.69
C PRO A 35 9.13 1.51 14.35
N ILE A 36 8.51 2.31 13.48
CA ILE A 36 8.98 3.67 13.19
C ILE A 36 8.13 4.67 13.98
N THR A 37 8.80 5.65 14.59
CA THR A 37 8.14 6.81 15.20
C THR A 37 8.15 7.96 14.20
N LEU A 38 6.98 8.46 13.84
CA LEU A 38 6.83 9.63 12.98
C LEU A 38 6.69 10.90 13.84
N GLY A 39 7.61 11.84 13.65
CA GLY A 39 7.53 13.18 14.20
C GLY A 39 6.49 14.06 13.51
N SER A 40 6.25 15.24 14.09
CA SER A 40 5.34 16.23 13.50
C SER A 40 5.83 16.65 12.11
N LEU A 41 4.95 16.52 11.11
CA LEU A 41 5.22 16.83 9.69
C LEU A 41 6.36 16.00 9.06
N GLU A 42 6.86 14.98 9.76
CA GLU A 42 7.86 14.07 9.22
C GLU A 42 7.27 13.23 8.09
N ARG A 43 8.09 12.93 7.09
CA ARG A 43 7.73 12.08 5.97
C ARG A 43 8.80 11.01 5.83
N ILE A 44 8.37 9.77 5.81
CA ILE A 44 9.22 8.62 5.61
C ILE A 44 8.64 7.79 4.46
N LEU A 45 9.50 7.08 3.75
CA LEU A 45 9.11 6.09 2.76
C LEU A 45 8.99 4.73 3.46
N VAL A 46 7.82 4.08 3.41
CA VAL A 46 7.55 2.86 4.20
C VAL A 46 7.43 1.66 3.25
N PRO A 47 8.34 0.67 3.33
CA PRO A 47 8.22 -0.54 2.51
C PRO A 47 6.96 -1.35 2.86
N THR A 48 6.40 -2.01 1.86
CA THR A 48 5.29 -2.98 2.02
C THR A 48 5.73 -4.42 1.76
N GLY A 49 6.87 -4.62 1.12
CA GLY A 49 7.34 -5.90 0.60
C GLY A 49 6.49 -6.47 -0.54
N LEU A 50 5.63 -5.65 -1.17
CA LEU A 50 4.75 -6.07 -2.26
C LEU A 50 5.17 -5.42 -3.57
N SER A 51 5.25 -6.23 -4.63
CA SER A 51 5.42 -5.78 -6.02
C SER A 51 4.34 -6.42 -6.88
N ILE A 52 3.69 -5.64 -7.76
CA ILE A 52 2.57 -6.12 -8.58
C ILE A 52 2.85 -5.90 -10.07
N ALA A 53 2.21 -6.68 -10.92
CA ALA A 53 2.22 -6.49 -12.37
C ALA A 53 0.79 -6.24 -12.87
N LEU A 54 0.42 -4.97 -12.97
CA LEU A 54 -0.89 -4.59 -13.50
C LEU A 54 -0.96 -4.82 -15.02
N PRO A 55 -2.12 -5.23 -15.57
CA PRO A 55 -2.33 -5.29 -17.00
C PRO A 55 -2.40 -3.89 -17.62
N VAL A 56 -2.02 -3.78 -18.90
CA VAL A 56 -2.11 -2.53 -19.66
C VAL A 56 -3.55 -2.02 -19.69
N GLY A 57 -3.74 -0.72 -19.47
CA GLY A 57 -5.05 -0.08 -19.38
C GLY A 57 -5.61 0.03 -17.96
N TYR A 58 -4.86 -0.41 -16.95
CA TYR A 58 -5.22 -0.29 -15.54
C TYR A 58 -4.15 0.49 -14.78
N GLU A 59 -4.59 1.17 -13.73
CA GLU A 59 -3.73 1.68 -12.64
C GLU A 59 -4.24 1.13 -11.30
N ALA A 60 -3.36 1.03 -10.32
CA ALA A 60 -3.75 0.87 -8.92
C ALA A 60 -3.51 2.19 -8.17
N GLN A 61 -4.32 2.43 -7.14
CA GLN A 61 -4.29 3.67 -6.38
C GLN A 61 -4.09 3.36 -4.90
N VAL A 62 -3.07 3.98 -4.29
CA VAL A 62 -2.81 3.92 -2.85
C VAL A 62 -3.42 5.12 -2.16
N ARG A 63 -4.23 4.87 -1.12
CA ARG A 63 -4.97 5.91 -0.39
C ARG A 63 -4.76 5.77 1.12
N PRO A 64 -4.81 6.86 1.89
CA PRO A 64 -4.80 6.80 3.35
C PRO A 64 -5.99 6.00 3.90
N SER A 65 -5.76 5.24 4.96
CA SER A 65 -6.85 4.66 5.76
C SER A 65 -7.56 5.77 6.54
N SER A 66 -8.88 5.85 6.42
CA SER A 66 -9.69 6.92 7.03
C SER A 66 -9.55 6.95 8.56
N GLY A 67 -9.42 5.78 9.20
CA GLY A 67 -9.24 5.68 10.65
C GLY A 67 -7.92 6.27 11.12
N LEU A 68 -6.82 5.97 10.42
CA LEU A 68 -5.49 6.51 10.73
C LEU A 68 -5.41 8.01 10.43
N ALA A 69 -5.99 8.45 9.32
CA ALA A 69 -6.03 9.86 8.94
C ALA A 69 -6.78 10.71 9.98
N LEU A 70 -7.99 10.29 10.38
CA LEU A 70 -8.81 11.07 11.32
C LEU A 70 -8.27 11.05 12.75
N LYS A 71 -7.81 9.89 13.24
CA LYS A 71 -7.44 9.72 14.65
C LYS A 71 -5.99 10.10 14.94
N HIS A 72 -5.10 9.97 13.96
CA HIS A 72 -3.65 10.12 14.14
C HIS A 72 -3.00 11.12 13.17
N GLY A 73 -3.75 11.69 12.22
CA GLY A 73 -3.19 12.58 11.21
C GLY A 73 -2.22 11.90 10.24
N ILE A 74 -2.24 10.56 10.17
CA ILE A 74 -1.37 9.79 9.27
C ILE A 74 -1.99 9.79 7.87
N GLY A 75 -1.26 10.38 6.92
CA GLY A 75 -1.68 10.49 5.52
C GLY A 75 -0.58 10.05 4.56
N ILE A 76 -0.89 10.14 3.27
CA ILE A 76 0.03 9.85 2.16
C ILE A 76 0.17 11.15 1.37
N VAL A 77 1.41 11.63 1.22
CA VAL A 77 1.70 12.96 0.67
C VAL A 77 1.27 13.10 -0.79
N ASN A 78 1.45 12.04 -1.58
CA ASN A 78 1.06 11.98 -2.98
C ASN A 78 -0.32 11.32 -3.20
N SER A 79 -1.20 11.31 -2.20
CA SER A 79 -2.51 10.66 -2.32
C SER A 79 -3.42 11.33 -3.37
N PRO A 80 -4.11 10.55 -4.25
CA PRO A 80 -3.94 9.11 -4.43
C PRO A 80 -2.62 8.79 -5.14
N GLY A 81 -1.82 7.89 -4.56
CA GLY A 81 -0.57 7.45 -5.19
C GLY A 81 -0.87 6.50 -6.34
N THR A 82 -0.34 6.76 -7.53
CA THR A 82 -0.55 5.95 -8.73
C THR A 82 0.51 4.86 -8.86
N ILE A 83 0.07 3.64 -9.18
CA ILE A 83 0.91 2.53 -9.61
C ILE A 83 0.56 2.22 -11.07
N ASP A 84 1.51 2.48 -11.96
CA ASP A 84 1.35 2.31 -13.41
C ASP A 84 1.44 0.84 -13.84
N ALA A 85 0.89 0.55 -15.03
CA ALA A 85 0.88 -0.81 -15.60
C ALA A 85 2.27 -1.39 -15.91
N ASP A 86 3.28 -0.55 -16.11
CA ASP A 86 4.67 -0.94 -16.36
C ASP A 86 5.55 -0.90 -15.10
N TYR A 87 5.01 -0.44 -13.97
CA TYR A 87 5.73 -0.44 -12.70
C TYR A 87 5.89 -1.87 -12.16
N ARG A 88 7.12 -2.25 -11.81
CA ARG A 88 7.44 -3.57 -11.24
C ARG A 88 8.22 -3.49 -9.93
N GLY A 89 8.42 -2.27 -9.43
CA GLY A 89 9.09 -2.05 -8.16
C GLY A 89 8.20 -2.40 -6.96
N GLU A 90 8.80 -2.30 -5.79
CA GLU A 90 8.09 -2.42 -4.52
C GLU A 90 7.18 -1.21 -4.30
N ILE A 91 5.94 -1.43 -3.85
CA ILE A 91 5.03 -0.37 -3.42
C ILE A 91 5.55 0.21 -2.09
N ARG A 92 5.76 1.53 -2.01
CA ARG A 92 6.31 2.23 -0.83
C ARG A 92 5.67 3.60 -0.60
#